data_AF-A0A151IVK8-F1
#
_entry.id   AF-A0A151IVK8-F1
#
_cell.length_a   1.000
_cell.length_b   1.000
_cell.length_c   1.000
_cell.angle_alpha   90.00
_cell.angle_beta   90.00
_cell.angle_gamma   90.00
#
_symmetry.space_group_name_H-M   'P 1'
#
loop_
_entity.id
_entity.type
_entity.pdbx_description
1 polymer ?
#
loop_
_entity_poly.entity_id
_entity_poly.type
_entity_poly.pdbx_seq_one_letter_code
_entity_poly.pdbx_strand_id
1 'polypeptide(L)'
;MSYFGNFQDFVMSFTNYLSIQCLVQGNITKDHTINVIQSFITQIICRPLSNTKQFIRVAVRTHINSVVTNYYQVGVATIELSVLIELILVSI
;
A
#
# COMPACT_ATOMS: atom_id res chain seq x y z
N MET A 1 -12.35 14.56 -24.56
CA MET A 1 -11.04 14.21 -23.97
C MET A 1 -10.66 12.83 -24.45
N SER A 2 -9.54 12.69 -25.16
CA SER A 2 -9.06 11.38 -25.62
C SER A 2 -8.50 10.60 -24.42
N TYR A 3 -8.78 9.31 -24.34
CA TYR A 3 -8.29 8.40 -23.28
C TYR A 3 -6.77 8.50 -23.08
N PHE A 4 -6.04 8.71 -24.17
CA PHE A 4 -4.59 8.85 -24.16
C PHE A 4 -4.10 10.13 -23.45
N GLY A 5 -4.77 11.28 -23.66
CA GLY A 5 -4.40 12.52 -22.98
C GLY A 5 -4.55 12.42 -21.47
N ASN A 6 -5.68 11.87 -21.00
CA ASN A 6 -5.91 11.64 -19.57
C ASN A 6 -4.87 10.68 -18.95
N PHE A 7 -4.43 9.67 -19.70
CA PHE A 7 -3.39 8.76 -19.23
C PHE A 7 -2.02 9.44 -19.13
N GLN A 8 -1.65 10.26 -20.11
CA GLN A 8 -0.42 11.05 -20.07
C GLN A 8 -0.43 12.02 -18.87
N ASP A 9 -1.53 12.74 -18.66
CA ASP A 9 -1.68 13.66 -17.52
C ASP A 9 -1.59 12.93 -16.18
N PHE A 10 -2.15 11.72 -16.10
CA PHE A 10 -2.03 10.87 -14.91
C PHE A 10 -0.58 10.46 -14.66
N VAL A 11 0.13 9.93 -15.66
CA VAL A 11 1.53 9.48 -15.51
C VAL A 11 2.43 10.64 -15.07
N MET A 12 2.22 11.83 -15.64
CA MET A 12 2.98 13.03 -15.28
C MET A 12 2.66 13.53 -13.87
N SER A 13 1.43 13.35 -13.39
CA SER A 13 1.03 13.80 -12.05
C SER A 13 1.27 12.77 -10.95
N PHE A 14 1.40 11.49 -11.29
CA PHE A 14 1.54 10.39 -10.34
C PHE A 14 2.79 10.51 -9.45
N THR A 15 3.92 10.95 -10.01
CA THR A 15 5.19 11.09 -9.27
C THR A 15 5.30 12.39 -8.48
N ASN A 16 4.36 13.33 -8.63
CA ASN A 16 4.45 14.64 -7.98
C ASN A 16 4.47 14.56 -6.46
N TYR A 17 3.75 13.62 -5.86
CA TYR A 17 3.65 13.45 -4.41
C TYR A 17 3.73 11.97 -4.04
N LEU A 18 4.85 11.55 -3.45
CA LEU A 18 5.07 10.16 -3.06
C LEU A 18 5.60 10.09 -1.62
N SER A 19 5.28 9.00 -0.93
CA SER A 19 5.94 8.58 0.29
C SER A 19 6.65 7.27 -0.02
N ILE A 20 7.99 7.28 0.01
CA ILE A 20 8.80 6.11 -0.33
C ILE A 20 9.23 5.41 0.96
N GLN A 21 8.71 4.21 1.17
CA GLN A 21 9.14 3.31 2.23
C GLN A 21 9.80 2.09 1.58
N CYS A 22 11.01 1.75 2.01
CA CYS A 22 11.77 0.63 1.45
C CYS A 22 12.43 -0.20 2.55
N LEU A 23 12.59 -1.49 2.29
CA LEU A 23 13.36 -2.42 3.11
C LEU A 23 14.61 -2.80 2.32
N VAL A 24 15.78 -2.64 2.93
CA VAL A 24 17.05 -3.05 2.34
C VAL A 24 17.65 -4.13 3.22
N GLN A 25 17.93 -5.29 2.62
CA GLN A 25 18.41 -6.47 3.30
C GLN A 25 19.46 -7.17 2.46
N GLY A 26 20.53 -7.65 3.11
CA GLY A 26 21.61 -8.37 2.46
C GLY A 26 22.98 -7.90 2.93
N ASN A 27 24.03 -8.36 2.25
CA ASN A 27 25.41 -7.94 2.51
C ASN A 27 25.68 -6.55 1.90
N ILE A 28 25.18 -5.51 2.56
CA ILE A 28 25.32 -4.12 2.14
C ILE A 28 25.55 -3.24 3.36
N THR A 29 26.41 -2.24 3.21
CA THR A 29 26.68 -1.30 4.30
C THR A 29 25.60 -0.23 4.37
N LYS A 30 25.46 0.39 5.54
CA LYS A 30 24.50 1.47 5.76
C LYS A 30 24.76 2.66 4.83
N ASP A 31 26.02 3.05 4.65
CA ASP A 31 26.37 4.20 3.81
C ASP A 31 26.08 3.93 2.33
N HIS A 32 26.39 2.71 1.86
CA HIS A 32 26.06 2.34 0.48
C HIS A 32 24.54 2.32 0.26
N THR A 33 23.79 1.81 1.25
CA THR A 33 22.32 1.82 1.23
C THR A 33 21.75 3.24 1.13
N ILE A 34 22.23 4.16 1.97
CA ILE A 34 21.79 5.56 1.96
C ILE A 34 22.07 6.21 0.61
N ASN A 35 23.26 5.99 0.05
CA ASN A 35 23.64 6.56 -1.25
C ASN A 35 22.74 6.06 -2.38
N VAL A 36 22.44 4.76 -2.42
CA VAL A 36 21.55 4.16 -3.42
C VAL A 36 20.14 4.73 -3.30
N ILE A 37 19.59 4.80 -2.08
CA ILE A 37 18.24 5.33 -1.84
C ILE A 37 18.17 6.82 -2.21
N GLN A 38 19.17 7.62 -1.82
CA GLN A 38 19.23 9.03 -2.16
C GLN A 38 19.31 9.25 -3.67
N SER A 39 20.15 8.51 -4.38
CA SER A 39 20.23 8.57 -5.85
C SER A 39 18.91 8.19 -6.54
N PHE A 40 18.13 7.30 -5.94
CA PHE A 40 16.83 6.91 -6.47
C PHE A 40 15.78 8.01 -6.26
N ILE A 41 15.71 8.58 -5.04
CA ILE A 41 14.77 9.66 -4.71
C ILE A 41 15.01 10.90 -5.57
N THR A 42 16.27 11.24 -5.84
CA THR A 42 16.63 12.41 -6.68
C THR A 42 16.21 12.25 -8.14
N GLN A 43 16.15 11.02 -8.66
CA GLN A 43 15.69 10.75 -10.03
C GLN A 43 14.17 10.90 -10.19
N ILE A 44 13.39 10.65 -9.14
CA ILE A 44 11.92 10.68 -9.20
C ILE A 44 11.36 12.11 -9.06
N ILE A 45 12.11 13.04 -8.46
CA ILE A 45 11.73 14.46 -8.25
C ILE A 45 10.34 14.58 -7.59
N CYS A 46 10.04 13.72 -6.62
CA CYS A 46 8.78 13.75 -5.90
C CYS A 46 8.81 14.73 -4.72
N ARG A 47 7.66 15.35 -4.41
CA ARG A 47 7.44 16.06 -3.15
C ARG A 47 6.92 15.08 -2.10
N PRO A 48 7.19 15.33 -0.80
CA PRO A 48 6.68 14.47 0.26
C PRO A 48 5.14 14.49 0.29
N LEU A 49 4.54 13.31 0.24
CA LEU A 49 3.10 13.14 0.45
C LEU A 49 2.77 13.25 1.95
N SER A 50 1.83 14.11 2.32
CA SER A 50 1.35 14.24 3.70
C SER A 50 0.40 13.09 4.07
N ASN A 51 0.31 12.77 5.36
CA ASN A 51 -0.48 11.64 5.90
C ASN A 51 -1.85 11.51 5.23
N THR A 52 -2.00 10.47 4.42
CA THR A 52 -3.28 10.11 3.78
C THR A 52 -4.11 9.29 4.76
N LYS A 53 -5.38 9.66 4.93
CA LYS A 53 -6.33 8.85 5.71
C LYS A 53 -6.64 7.57 4.93
N GLN A 54 -6.54 6.43 5.58
CA GLN A 54 -6.92 5.15 4.99
C GLN A 54 -8.45 5.08 4.87
N PHE A 55 -8.96 4.82 3.66
CA PHE A 55 -10.38 4.60 3.41
C PHE A 55 -10.58 3.13 3.01
N ILE A 56 -11.44 2.40 3.73
CA ILE A 56 -11.88 1.08 3.30
C ILE A 56 -13.01 1.28 2.30
N ARG A 57 -12.86 0.75 1.08
CA ARG A 57 -13.93 0.73 0.07
C ARG A 57 -14.44 -0.70 -0.09
N VAL A 58 -15.75 -0.89 0.08
CA VAL A 58 -16.44 -2.16 -0.23
C VAL A 58 -16.78 -2.16 -1.72
N ALA A 59 -16.23 -3.11 -2.47
CA ALA A 59 -16.54 -3.26 -3.89
C ALA A 59 -17.68 -4.29 -4.08
N VAL A 60 -18.78 -3.85 -4.69
CA VAL A 60 -19.89 -4.74 -5.08
C VAL A 60 -19.67 -5.18 -6.53
N ARG A 61 -19.55 -6.49 -6.76
CA ARG A 61 -19.49 -7.07 -8.11
C ARG A 61 -20.84 -7.69 -8.44
N THR A 62 -21.40 -7.36 -9.61
CA THR A 62 -22.65 -7.94 -10.09
C THR A 62 -22.36 -9.24 -10.84
N HIS A 63 -22.91 -10.35 -10.35
CA HIS A 63 -22.90 -11.65 -11.01
C HIS A 63 -24.28 -12.30 -10.83
N ILE A 64 -24.65 -13.25 -11.69
CA ILE A 64 -25.93 -14.00 -11.58
C ILE A 64 -26.05 -14.79 -10.26
N ASN A 65 -24.94 -15.11 -9.61
CA ASN A 65 -24.91 -15.77 -8.32
C ASN A 65 -24.51 -14.75 -7.25
N SER A 66 -25.14 -14.81 -6.08
CA SER A 66 -24.74 -14.05 -4.91
C SER A 66 -23.69 -14.81 -4.10
N VAL A 67 -22.70 -14.09 -3.59
CA VAL A 67 -21.75 -14.57 -2.58
C VAL A 67 -21.84 -13.62 -1.40
N VAL A 68 -22.04 -14.16 -0.20
CA VAL A 68 -22.07 -13.38 1.04
C VAL A 68 -20.76 -13.63 1.78
N THR A 69 -19.98 -12.57 1.95
CA THR A 69 -18.77 -12.60 2.78
C THR A 69 -19.00 -11.72 4.00
N ASN A 70 -19.13 -12.34 5.17
CA ASN A 70 -19.27 -11.62 6.43
C ASN A 70 -17.88 -11.22 6.95
N TYR A 71 -17.69 -9.95 7.28
CA TYR A 71 -16.47 -9.43 7.86
C TYR A 71 -16.72 -8.98 9.30
N TYR A 72 -16.08 -9.64 10.28
CA TYR A 72 -16.20 -9.32 11.70
C TYR A 72 -14.94 -8.61 12.18
N GLN A 73 -15.05 -7.32 12.48
CA GLN A 73 -13.94 -6.50 12.97
C GLN A 73 -13.88 -6.57 14.51
N VAL A 74 -12.71 -6.94 15.06
CA VAL A 74 -12.53 -7.09 16.51
C VAL A 74 -11.71 -5.95 17.13
N GLY A 75 -10.85 -5.28 16.35
CA GLY A 75 -10.05 -4.17 16.85
C GLY A 75 -8.88 -3.82 15.95
N VAL A 76 -7.95 -3.00 16.47
CA VAL A 76 -6.65 -2.74 15.81
C VAL A 76 -5.76 -3.97 15.95
N ALA A 77 -5.00 -4.29 14.91
CA ALA A 77 -4.09 -5.41 14.94
C ALA A 77 -3.03 -5.25 16.06
N THR A 78 -3.06 -6.16 17.02
CA THR A 78 -2.02 -6.35 18.05
C THR A 78 -1.52 -7.79 17.95
N ILE A 79 -0.35 -8.09 18.51
CA ILE A 79 0.18 -9.47 18.53
C ILE A 79 -0.83 -10.39 19.24
N GLU A 80 -1.35 -9.98 20.40
CA GLU A 80 -2.34 -10.73 21.16
C GLU A 80 -3.60 -11.03 20.35
N LEU A 81 -4.15 -10.01 19.67
CA LEU A 81 -5.36 -10.16 18.87
C LEU A 81 -5.12 -11.04 17.64
N SER A 82 -3.98 -10.89 16.97
CA SER A 82 -3.62 -11.71 15.81
C SER A 82 -3.46 -13.18 16.19
N VAL A 83 -2.77 -13.47 17.29
CA VAL A 83 -2.60 -14.85 17.79
C VAL A 83 -3.94 -15.45 18.20
N LEU A 84 -4.82 -14.68 18.85
CA LEU A 84 -6.17 -15.15 19.21
C LEU A 84 -7.01 -15.48 17.97
N ILE A 85 -7.00 -14.62 16.95
CA ILE A 85 -7.70 -14.87 15.69
C ILE A 85 -7.14 -16.12 15.01
N GLU A 86 -5.82 -16.27 14.95
CA GLU A 86 -5.16 -17.43 14.34
C GLU A 86 -5.50 -18.73 15.07
N LEU A 87 -5.51 -18.72 16.41
CA LEU A 87 -5.95 -19.85 17.24
C LEU A 87 -7.39 -20.25 16.93
N ILE A 88 -8.32 -19.29 16.85
CA ILE A 88 -9.72 -19.56 16.51
C ILE A 88 -9.83 -20.16 15.11
N LEU A 89 -9.11 -19.62 14.12
CA LEU A 89 -9.15 -20.09 12.74
C LEU A 89 -8.57 -21.51 12.57
N VAL A 90 -7.53 -21.87 13.31
CA VAL A 90 -6.96 -23.24 13.28
C VAL A 90 -7.82 -24.24 14.06
N SER A 91 -8.63 -23.76 15.01
CA SER A 91 -9.49 -24.61 15.86
C SER A 91 -10.86 -24.92 15.24
N ILE A 92 -11.20 -24.33 14.09
CA ILE A 92 -12.44 -24.56 13.33
C ILE A 92 -12.15 -25.50 12.16
#